data_AF-X1PA63-F1
#
_entry.id   AF-X1PA63-F1
#
_cell.length_a   1.000
_cell.length_b   1.000
_cell.length_c   1.000
_cell.angle_alpha   90.00
_cell.angle_beta   90.00
_cell.angle_gamma   90.00
#
_symmetry.space_group_name_H-M   'P 1'
#
loop_
_entity.id
_entity.type
_entity.pdbx_description
1 polymer ?
#
loop_
_entity_poly.entity_id
_entity_poly.type
_entity_poly.pdbx_seq_one_letter_code
_entity_poly.pdbx_strand_id
1 'polypeptide(L)'
;MGTVWYGSDGWLHVNRGGKIEASNKNILKEKLGRDDTPLYKSTDHSRNFIDCVISRKETVTPVDIGHHSISAGLLGEIAIITGQKLEWDPDKEVFINNDQANRLLKRPYRAPWKFPV
;
A
#
# COMPACT_ATOMS: atom_id res chain seq x y z
N MET A 1 -4.69 13.17 12.87
CA MET A 1 -4.74 12.32 11.66
C MET A 1 -4.51 10.88 12.07
N GLY A 2 -5.36 9.98 11.61
CA GLY A 2 -5.40 8.58 12.01
C GLY A 2 -6.30 7.80 11.04
N THR A 3 -6.52 6.53 11.34
CA THR A 3 -7.36 5.66 10.54
C THR A 3 -8.38 4.99 11.45
N VAL A 4 -9.64 5.00 11.04
CA VAL A 4 -10.72 4.27 11.71
C VAL A 4 -11.04 3.03 10.89
N TRP A 5 -11.05 1.87 11.53
CA TRP A 5 -11.46 0.60 10.95
C TRP A 5 -12.81 0.20 11.54
N TYR A 6 -13.75 -0.20 10.69
CA TYR A 6 -15.08 -0.67 11.07
C TYR A 6 -15.17 -2.17 10.79
N GLY A 7 -15.52 -2.95 11.81
CA GLY A 7 -15.71 -4.39 11.72
C GLY A 7 -17.03 -4.83 12.38
N SER A 8 -17.28 -6.15 12.41
CA SER A 8 -18.48 -6.75 13.02
C SER A 8 -18.66 -6.42 14.49
N ASP A 9 -17.56 -6.31 15.24
CA ASP A 9 -17.56 -6.17 16.70
C ASP A 9 -17.41 -4.73 17.18
N GLY A 10 -17.34 -3.77 16.25
CA GLY A 10 -17.21 -2.35 16.53
C GLY A 10 -16.25 -1.63 15.60
N TRP A 11 -15.76 -0.47 16.05
CA TRP A 11 -14.73 0.29 15.36
C TRP A 11 -13.48 0.45 16.23
N LEU A 12 -12.33 0.58 15.57
CA LEU A 12 -11.01 0.87 16.14
C LEU A 12 -10.44 2.11 15.45
N HIS A 13 -9.98 3.09 16.22
CA HIS A 13 -9.28 4.27 15.74
C HIS A 13 -7.85 4.27 16.26
N VAL A 14 -6.89 4.37 15.34
CA VAL A 14 -5.47 4.51 15.64
C VAL A 14 -4.96 5.85 15.11
N ASN A 15 -4.13 6.54 15.87
CA ASN A 15 -3.54 7.80 15.46
C ASN A 15 -2.01 7.84 15.62
N ARG A 16 -1.40 8.87 15.04
CA ARG A 16 0.06 9.08 15.10
C ARG A 16 0.57 9.52 16.49
N GLY A 17 -0.31 9.85 17.42
CA GLY A 17 0.03 10.20 18.80
C GLY A 17 0.11 8.99 19.74
N GLY A 18 0.03 7.77 19.22
CA GLY A 18 0.07 6.54 20.01
C GLY A 18 -1.23 6.23 20.75
N LYS A 19 -2.32 6.98 20.50
CA LYS A 19 -3.63 6.71 21.08
C LYS A 19 -4.37 5.70 20.22
N ILE A 20 -4.89 4.66 20.87
CA ILE A 20 -5.77 3.66 20.28
C ILE A 20 -7.11 3.71 21.03
N GLU A 21 -8.20 3.84 20.30
CA GLU A 21 -9.56 3.91 20.83
C GLU A 21 -10.44 2.90 20.11
N ALA A 22 -11.40 2.31 20.82
CA ALA A 22 -12.37 1.40 20.22
C ALA A 22 -13.76 1.62 20.80
N SER A 23 -14.80 1.37 20.01
CA SER A 23 -16.19 1.41 20.49
C SER A 23 -16.47 0.35 21.56
N ASN A 24 -15.80 -0.80 21.45
CA ASN A 24 -15.86 -1.89 22.41
C ASN A 24 -14.47 -2.07 23.03
N LYS A 25 -14.35 -1.84 24.35
CA LYS A 25 -13.07 -1.96 25.07
C LYS A 25 -12.46 -3.37 25.05
N ASN A 26 -13.24 -4.40 24.72
CA ASN A 26 -12.72 -5.76 24.61
C ASN A 26 -11.82 -5.94 23.37
N ILE A 27 -12.02 -5.17 22.29
CA ILE A 27 -11.13 -5.16 21.11
C ILE A 27 -9.70 -4.82 21.53
N LEU A 28 -9.52 -3.88 22.46
CA LEU A 28 -8.20 -3.46 22.94
C LEU A 28 -7.51 -4.50 23.83
N LYS A 29 -8.24 -5.52 24.28
CA LYS A 29 -7.72 -6.60 25.14
C LYS A 29 -7.41 -7.87 24.35
N GLU A 30 -7.72 -7.88 23.06
CA GLU A 30 -7.42 -9.00 22.19
C GLU A 30 -5.92 -9.25 22.17
N LYS A 31 -5.54 -10.52 22.30
CA LYS A 31 -4.16 -10.95 22.27
C LYS A 31 -3.98 -11.77 21.02
N LEU A 32 -2.86 -11.54 20.34
CA LEU A 32 -2.48 -12.35 19.20
C LEU A 32 -2.37 -13.82 19.64
N GLY A 33 -3.12 -14.67 18.96
CA GLY A 33 -3.06 -16.12 19.06
C GLY A 33 -1.79 -16.67 18.44
N ARG A 34 -1.63 -18.00 18.54
CA ARG A 34 -0.45 -18.71 18.01
C ARG A 34 -0.36 -18.62 16.48
N ASP A 35 -1.50 -18.54 15.81
CA ASP A 35 -1.60 -18.56 14.35
C ASP A 35 -1.62 -17.16 13.74
N ASP A 36 -1.61 -16.11 14.57
CA ASP A 36 -1.56 -14.73 14.10
C ASP A 36 -0.15 -14.38 13.59
N THR A 37 -0.10 -13.54 12.56
CA THR A 37 1.17 -13.05 12.02
C THR A 37 1.68 -11.87 12.85
N PRO A 38 2.79 -12.01 13.60
CA PRO A 38 3.36 -10.87 14.31
C PRO A 38 3.93 -9.87 13.31
N LEU A 39 3.39 -8.65 13.32
CA LEU A 39 3.88 -7.59 12.45
C LEU A 39 5.23 -7.06 12.93
N TYR A 40 6.12 -6.78 11.98
CA TYR A 40 7.42 -6.18 12.25
C TYR A 40 7.26 -4.78 12.87
N LYS A 41 7.98 -4.53 13.96
CA LYS A 41 8.04 -3.19 14.56
C LYS A 41 9.08 -2.33 13.85
N SER A 42 8.64 -1.50 12.91
CA SER A 42 9.50 -0.51 12.25
C SER A 42 9.73 0.70 13.15
N THR A 43 10.99 0.98 13.49
CA THR A 43 11.39 2.17 14.26
C THR A 43 12.11 3.21 13.43
N ASP A 44 12.85 2.79 12.41
CA ASP A 44 13.63 3.66 11.51
C ASP A 44 13.83 2.98 10.15
N HIS A 45 13.18 3.53 9.11
CA HIS A 45 13.27 3.00 7.75
C HIS A 45 14.64 3.19 7.11
N SER A 46 15.34 4.29 7.42
CA SER A 46 16.67 4.59 6.86
C SER A 46 17.71 3.62 7.41
N ARG A 47 17.66 3.36 8.73
CA ARG A 47 18.51 2.34 9.36
C ARG A 47 18.21 0.95 8.80
N ASN A 48 16.94 0.56 8.72
CA ASN A 48 16.54 -0.73 8.15
C ASN A 48 17.10 -0.92 6.73
N PHE A 49 17.00 0.10 5.87
CA PHE A 49 17.56 0.03 4.52
C PHE A 49 19.06 -0.23 4.52
N ILE A 50 19.85 0.52 5.31
CA ILE A 50 21.30 0.33 5.40
C ILE A 50 21.64 -1.09 5.88
N ASP A 51 20.95 -1.57 6.92
CA ASP A 51 21.19 -2.89 7.48
C ASP A 51 20.86 -4.00 6.48
N CYS A 52 19.80 -3.83 5.68
CA CYS A 52 19.42 -4.75 4.60
C CYS A 52 20.42 -4.72 3.44
N VAL A 53 20.98 -3.57 3.08
CA VAL A 53 22.05 -3.47 2.08
C VAL A 53 23.29 -4.26 2.51
N ILE A 54 23.69 -4.13 3.78
CA ILE A 54 24.86 -4.84 4.33
C ILE A 54 24.59 -6.35 4.43
N SER A 55 23.48 -6.72 5.06
CA SER A 55 23.14 -8.11 5.36
C SER A 55 22.57 -8.88 4.17
N ARG A 56 22.21 -8.19 3.09
CA ARG A 56 21.49 -8.72 1.93
C ARG A 56 20.11 -9.31 2.27
N LYS A 57 19.53 -8.90 3.40
CA LYS A 57 18.16 -9.26 3.77
C LYS A 57 17.16 -8.34 3.07
N GLU A 58 15.91 -8.80 3.02
CA GLU A 58 14.79 -8.02 2.52
C GLU A 58 14.49 -6.81 3.44
N THR A 59 14.12 -5.69 2.85
CA THR A 59 13.72 -4.46 3.56
C THR A 59 12.33 -4.61 4.16
N VAL A 60 12.04 -3.84 5.22
CA VAL A 60 10.69 -3.82 5.84
C VAL A 60 9.58 -3.42 4.85
N THR A 61 9.94 -2.66 3.83
CA THR A 61 9.09 -2.35 2.67
C THR A 61 9.79 -2.88 1.42
N PRO A 62 9.54 -4.14 1.03
CA PRO A 62 10.06 -4.68 -0.22
C PRO A 62 9.40 -3.99 -1.43
N VAL A 63 10.00 -4.15 -2.62
CA VAL A 63 9.65 -3.36 -3.82
C VAL A 63 8.24 -3.66 -4.34
N ASP A 64 7.80 -4.90 -4.27
CA ASP A 64 6.46 -5.36 -4.65
C ASP A 64 5.38 -4.78 -3.73
N ILE A 65 5.62 -4.77 -2.42
CA ILE A 65 4.73 -4.12 -1.44
C ILE A 65 4.64 -2.62 -1.73
N GLY A 66 5.77 -1.98 -2.03
CA GLY A 66 5.82 -0.57 -2.42
C GLY A 66 5.01 -0.28 -3.69
N HIS A 67 5.19 -1.12 -4.72
CA HIS A 67 4.45 -1.06 -5.99
C HIS A 67 2.94 -1.19 -5.76
N HIS A 68 2.48 -2.24 -5.07
CA HIS A 68 1.06 -2.44 -4.79
C HIS A 68 0.46 -1.32 -3.92
N SER A 69 1.23 -0.80 -2.95
CA SER A 69 0.76 0.27 -2.06
C SER A 69 0.47 1.57 -2.82
N ILE A 70 1.31 1.93 -3.79
CA ILE A 70 1.13 3.17 -4.56
C ILE A 70 0.11 3.01 -5.69
N SER A 71 -0.07 1.80 -6.21
CA SER A 71 -0.99 1.50 -7.32
C SER A 71 -2.40 2.05 -7.08
N ALA A 72 -2.99 1.83 -5.90
CA ALA A 72 -4.34 2.33 -5.60
C ALA A 72 -4.47 3.86 -5.78
N GLY A 73 -3.45 4.62 -5.35
CA GLY A 73 -3.42 6.08 -5.51
C GLY A 73 -3.30 6.50 -6.97
N LEU A 74 -2.40 5.86 -7.73
CA LEU A 74 -2.18 6.15 -9.15
C LEU A 74 -3.40 5.78 -10.01
N LEU A 75 -4.04 4.63 -9.74
CA LEU A 75 -5.27 4.22 -10.41
C LEU A 75 -6.41 5.21 -10.12
N GLY A 76 -6.50 5.72 -8.88
CA GLY A 76 -7.43 6.78 -8.50
C GLY A 76 -7.16 8.09 -9.25
N GLU A 77 -5.90 8.49 -9.40
CA GLU A 77 -5.51 9.65 -10.19
C GLU A 77 -5.93 9.50 -11.67
N ILE A 78 -5.72 8.32 -12.26
CA ILE A 78 -6.15 8.03 -13.64
C ILE A 78 -7.67 8.12 -13.78
N ALA A 79 -8.43 7.61 -12.81
CA ALA A 79 -9.89 7.75 -12.80
C ALA A 79 -10.33 9.23 -12.74
N ILE A 80 -9.63 10.06 -11.95
CA ILE A 80 -9.88 11.51 -11.88
C ILE A 80 -9.56 12.19 -13.21
N ILE A 81 -8.40 11.91 -13.81
CA ILE A 81 -7.96 12.51 -15.08
C ILE A 81 -8.93 12.17 -16.22
N THR A 82 -9.40 10.92 -16.27
CA THR A 82 -10.30 10.45 -17.32
C THR A 82 -11.76 10.81 -17.08
N GLY A 83 -12.14 11.08 -15.82
CA GLY A 83 -13.53 11.26 -15.42
C GLY A 83 -14.36 9.98 -15.55
N GLN A 84 -13.72 8.80 -15.53
CA GLN A 84 -14.34 7.51 -15.80
C GLN A 84 -14.37 6.61 -14.56
N LYS A 85 -15.39 5.76 -14.48
CA LYS A 85 -15.33 4.57 -13.64
C LYS A 85 -14.50 3.51 -14.36
N LEU A 86 -13.41 3.10 -13.75
CA LEU A 86 -12.44 2.17 -14.34
C LEU A 86 -12.48 0.82 -13.61
N GLU A 87 -12.27 -0.25 -14.35
CA GLU A 87 -12.14 -1.62 -13.82
C GLU A 87 -10.71 -2.09 -14.02
N TRP A 88 -10.09 -2.62 -12.97
CA TRP A 88 -8.67 -2.98 -12.92
C TRP A 88 -8.50 -4.50 -12.82
N ASP A 89 -7.68 -5.08 -13.69
CA ASP A 89 -7.18 -6.46 -13.60
C ASP A 89 -5.84 -6.41 -12.84
N PRO A 90 -5.80 -6.83 -11.56
CA PRO A 90 -4.58 -6.77 -10.74
C PRO A 90 -3.53 -7.82 -11.14
N ASP A 91 -3.93 -8.90 -11.81
CA ASP A 91 -3.01 -9.96 -12.23
C ASP A 91 -2.24 -9.54 -13.50
N LYS A 92 -2.91 -8.82 -14.41
CA LYS A 92 -2.32 -8.30 -15.65
C LYS A 92 -1.85 -6.86 -15.56
N GLU A 93 -2.21 -6.17 -14.48
CA GLU A 93 -1.98 -4.74 -14.26
C GLU A 93 -2.45 -3.86 -15.43
N VAL A 94 -3.71 -4.05 -15.83
CA VAL A 94 -4.35 -3.25 -16.89
C VAL A 94 -5.79 -2.89 -16.55
N PHE A 95 -6.27 -1.79 -17.12
CA PHE A 95 -7.69 -1.49 -17.12
C PHE A 95 -8.41 -2.35 -18.15
N ILE A 96 -9.47 -3.03 -17.71
CA ILE A 96 -10.27 -3.92 -18.55
C ILE A 96 -11.00 -3.06 -19.60
N ASN A 97 -10.81 -3.39 -20.88
CA ASN A 97 -11.47 -2.74 -22.02
C ASN A 97 -11.34 -1.21 -22.08
N ASN A 98 -10.25 -0.62 -21.58
CA ASN A 98 -10.06 0.85 -21.57
C ASN A 98 -8.67 1.29 -22.05
N ASP A 99 -8.52 1.45 -23.37
CA ASP A 99 -7.26 1.89 -24.00
C ASP A 99 -6.83 3.30 -23.59
N GLN A 100 -7.78 4.19 -23.31
CA GLN A 100 -7.48 5.56 -22.90
C GLN A 100 -6.80 5.60 -21.54
N ALA A 101 -7.32 4.86 -20.56
CA ALA A 101 -6.73 4.74 -19.24
C ALA A 101 -5.42 3.94 -19.28
N ASN A 102 -5.34 2.87 -20.08
CA ASN A 102 -4.12 2.07 -20.24
C ASN A 102 -2.94 2.88 -20.82
N ARG A 103 -3.20 3.89 -21.66
CA ARG A 103 -2.14 4.82 -22.12
C ARG A 103 -1.52 5.67 -21.01
N LEU A 104 -2.21 5.82 -19.87
CA LEU A 104 -1.73 6.61 -18.73
C LEU A 104 -0.91 5.79 -17.73
N LEU A 105 -0.87 4.45 -17.86
CA LEU A 105 -0.06 3.57 -17.02
C LEU A 105 1.46 3.75 -17.22
N LYS A 106 1.87 4.35 -18.34
CA LYS A 106 3.28 4.58 -18.67
C LYS A 106 3.46 5.98 -19.21
N ARG A 107 4.54 6.64 -18.80
CA ARG A 107 4.95 7.92 -19.36
C ARG A 107 5.94 7.69 -20.51
N PRO A 108 5.89 8.49 -21.59
CA PRO A 108 6.90 8.42 -22.62
C PRO A 108 8.27 8.76 -22.02
N TYR A 109 9.29 7.94 -22.34
CA TYR A 109 10.65 8.20 -21.91
C TYR A 109 11.18 9.46 -22.61
N ARG A 110 11.94 10.26 -21.87
CA ARG A 110 12.60 11.45 -22.43
C ARG A 110 13.67 11.01 -23.43
N ALA A 111 13.68 11.57 -24.64
CA ALA A 111 14.72 11.27 -25.62
C ALA A 111 16.15 11.63 -25.10
N PRO A 112 17.20 10.87 -25.43
CA PRO A 112 17.21 9.65 -26.26
C PRO A 112 16.94 8.34 -25.49
N TRP A 113 16.53 8.43 -24.22
CA TRP A 113 16.39 7.27 -23.35
C TRP A 113 15.20 6.39 -23.76
N LYS A 114 15.39 5.07 -23.65
CA LYS A 114 14.35 4.05 -23.89
C LYS A 114 14.35 3.07 -22.73
N PHE A 115 13.19 2.53 -22.38
CA PHE A 115 13.12 1.42 -21.45
C PHE A 115 13.75 0.17 -22.10
N PRO A 116 14.55 -0.63 -21.37
CA PRO A 116 14.99 -1.92 -21.86
C PRO A 116 13.76 -2.78 -22.15
N VAL A 117 13.65 -3.29 -23.37
CA VAL A 117 12.65 -4.30 -23.75
C VAL A 117 13.18 -5.69 -23.47
#